data_AF-A0A6I1QV47-F1
#
_entry.id   AF-A0A6I1QV47-F1
#
_cell.length_a   1.000
_cell.length_b   1.000
_cell.length_c   1.000
_cell.angle_alpha   90.00
_cell.angle_beta   90.00
_cell.angle_gamma   90.00
#
_symmetry.space_group_name_H-M   'P 1'
#
loop_
_entity.id
_entity.type
_entity.pdbx_description
1 polymer ?
#
loop_
_entity_poly.entity_id
_entity_poly.type
_entity_poly.pdbx_seq_one_letter_code
_entity_poly.pdbx_strand_id
1 'polypeptide(L)'
;MTRGSAAFNGLAGDVARMIVAEHPDTVDRWLDDEPGSWGRLAGLAVMEARRRLGRPLAEPERRVVWDRLWRTLEGERLDHG
;
A
#
# COMPACT_ATOMS: atom_id res chain seq x y z
N MET A 1 21.94 -10.31 -10.08
CA MET A 1 20.77 -10.09 -9.21
C MET A 1 20.03 -8.82 -9.66
N THR A 2 18.69 -8.80 -9.50
CA THR A 2 17.85 -7.66 -9.07
C THR A 2 17.43 -6.48 -9.99
N ARG A 3 17.22 -6.61 -11.32
CA ARG A 3 16.40 -5.60 -12.04
C ARG A 3 14.90 -5.66 -11.69
N GLY A 4 14.35 -6.87 -11.53
CA GLY A 4 12.91 -7.06 -11.24
C GLY A 4 12.48 -6.58 -9.85
N SER A 5 13.33 -6.75 -8.83
CA SER A 5 12.99 -6.40 -7.45
C SER A 5 12.94 -4.88 -7.22
N ALA A 6 13.89 -4.12 -7.79
CA ALA A 6 13.93 -2.67 -7.63
C ALA A 6 12.75 -1.98 -8.34
N ALA A 7 12.44 -2.40 -9.57
CA ALA A 7 11.29 -1.88 -10.31
C ALA A 7 9.97 -2.16 -9.60
N PHE A 8 9.80 -3.37 -9.06
CA PHE A 8 8.61 -3.71 -8.28
C PHE A 8 8.51 -2.91 -6.97
N ASN A 9 9.63 -2.68 -6.29
CA ASN A 9 9.66 -1.83 -5.09
C ASN A 9 9.22 -0.40 -5.39
N GLY A 10 9.64 0.17 -6.53
CA GLY A 10 9.18 1.48 -6.99
C GLY A 10 7.67 1.50 -7.22
N LEU A 11 7.16 0.55 -8.01
CA LEU A 11 5.73 0.41 -8.25
C LEU A 11 4.92 0.28 -6.96
N ALA A 12 5.37 -0.55 -6.01
CA ALA A 12 4.71 -0.73 -4.73
C ALA A 12 4.67 0.57 -3.90
N GLY A 13 5.75 1.36 -3.93
CA GLY A 13 5.78 2.68 -3.30
C GLY A 13 4.81 3.68 -3.94
N ASP A 14 4.72 3.68 -5.27
CA ASP A 14 3.81 4.57 -5.99
C ASP A 14 2.34 4.20 -5.75
N VAL A 15 2.04 2.90 -5.72
CA VAL A 15 0.71 2.40 -5.35
C VAL A 15 0.36 2.79 -3.92
N ALA A 16 1.27 2.64 -2.96
CA ALA A 16 1.02 3.01 -1.58
C ALA A 16 0.62 4.49 -1.43
N ARG A 17 1.39 5.41 -2.02
CA ARG A 17 1.08 6.85 -1.98
C ARG A 17 -0.24 7.19 -2.65
N MET A 18 -0.54 6.55 -3.79
CA MET A 18 -1.81 6.74 -4.49
C MET A 18 -2.99 6.30 -3.61
N ILE A 19 -2.91 5.11 -3.00
CA ILE A 19 -4.00 4.58 -2.15
C ILE A 19 -4.24 5.48 -0.94
N VAL A 20 -3.18 5.98 -0.29
CA VAL A 20 -3.33 6.92 0.83
C VAL A 20 -4.00 8.23 0.36
N ALA A 21 -3.57 8.80 -0.77
CA ALA A 21 -4.12 10.05 -1.29
C ALA A 21 -5.56 9.93 -1.80
N GLU A 22 -5.95 8.79 -2.38
CA GLU A 22 -7.29 8.60 -2.97
C GLU A 22 -8.35 8.11 -1.97
N HIS A 23 -7.94 7.70 -0.77
CA HIS A 23 -8.83 7.13 0.25
C HIS A 23 -8.71 7.79 1.63
N PRO A 24 -8.79 9.13 1.74
CA PRO A 24 -8.60 9.85 3.00
C PRO A 24 -9.56 9.35 4.11
N ASP A 25 -10.85 9.18 3.82
CA ASP A 25 -11.83 8.66 4.80
C ASP A 25 -11.48 7.29 5.41
N THR A 26 -10.72 6.46 4.68
CA THR A 26 -10.29 5.14 5.18
C THR A 26 -8.93 5.24 5.89
N VAL A 27 -8.10 6.22 5.52
CA VAL A 27 -6.88 6.57 6.24
C VAL A 27 -7.25 7.13 7.62
N ASP A 28 -8.21 8.05 7.71
CA ASP A 28 -8.70 8.60 8.98
C ASP A 28 -9.19 7.50 9.91
N ARG A 29 -10.01 6.58 9.40
CA ARG A 29 -10.46 5.40 10.16
C ARG A 29 -9.32 4.47 10.55
N TRP A 30 -8.25 4.39 9.76
CA TRP A 30 -7.07 3.63 10.15
C TRP A 30 -6.28 4.34 11.26
N LEU A 31 -6.19 5.67 11.22
CA LEU A 31 -5.58 6.49 12.27
C LEU A 31 -6.34 6.37 13.60
N ASP A 32 -7.67 6.22 13.53
CA ASP A 32 -8.55 5.98 14.68
C ASP A 32 -8.58 4.50 15.15
N ASP A 33 -7.66 3.65 14.66
CA ASP A 33 -7.58 2.21 14.96
C ASP A 33 -8.88 1.43 14.64
N GLU A 34 -9.70 1.89 13.69
CA GLU A 34 -10.96 1.21 13.34
C GLU A 34 -10.67 -0.17 12.70
N PRO A 35 -11.30 -1.25 13.22
CA PRO A 35 -11.11 -2.59 12.67
C PRO A 35 -11.51 -2.69 11.19
N GLY A 36 -10.62 -3.27 10.37
CA GLY A 36 -10.89 -3.52 8.96
C GLY A 36 -10.38 -2.43 7.99
N SER A 37 -10.05 -1.24 8.49
CA SER A 37 -9.48 -0.14 7.70
C SER A 37 -8.18 -0.56 7.01
N TRP A 38 -7.28 -1.23 7.74
CA TRP A 38 -6.06 -1.81 7.19
C TRP A 38 -6.35 -2.83 6.07
N GLY A 39 -7.26 -3.77 6.32
CA GLY A 39 -7.58 -4.82 5.34
C GLY A 39 -8.14 -4.26 4.03
N ARG A 40 -8.96 -3.21 4.13
CA ARG A 40 -9.50 -2.48 2.97
C ARG A 40 -8.39 -1.81 2.17
N LEU A 41 -7.54 -1.01 2.81
CA LEU A 41 -6.42 -0.31 2.14
C LEU A 41 -5.44 -1.30 1.51
N ALA A 42 -5.06 -2.35 2.24
CA ALA A 42 -4.16 -3.40 1.77
C ALA A 42 -4.74 -4.15 0.55
N GLY A 43 -6.05 -4.41 0.54
CA GLY A 43 -6.75 -5.02 -0.59
C GLY A 43 -6.71 -4.14 -1.84
N LEU A 44 -7.01 -2.85 -1.69
CA LEU A 44 -6.97 -1.87 -2.78
C LEU A 44 -5.57 -1.73 -3.37
N ALA A 45 -4.53 -1.64 -2.52
CA ALA A 45 -3.14 -1.59 -2.97
C ALA A 45 -2.74 -2.83 -3.76
N VAL A 46 -3.13 -4.03 -3.33
CA VAL A 46 -2.86 -5.27 -4.09
C VAL A 46 -3.61 -5.29 -5.41
N MET A 47 -4.88 -4.87 -5.45
CA MET A 47 -5.67 -4.80 -6.67
C MET A 47 -5.04 -3.84 -7.69
N GLU A 48 -4.62 -2.65 -7.25
CA GLU A 48 -3.98 -1.68 -8.11
C GLU A 48 -2.62 -2.17 -8.63
N ALA A 49 -1.79 -2.75 -7.76
CA ALA A 49 -0.51 -3.32 -8.16
C ALA A 49 -0.68 -4.43 -9.22
N ARG A 50 -1.69 -5.30 -9.06
CA ARG A 50 -2.04 -6.32 -10.07
C ARG A 50 -2.46 -5.68 -11.39
N ARG A 51 -3.28 -4.62 -11.34
CA ARG A 51 -3.76 -3.90 -12.52
C ARG A 51 -2.58 -3.29 -13.30
N ARG A 52 -1.65 -2.63 -12.62
CA ARG A 52 -0.47 -2.01 -13.25
C ARG A 52 0.52 -3.05 -13.80
N LEU A 53 0.68 -4.17 -13.11
CA LEU A 53 1.61 -5.23 -13.51
C LEU A 53 1.05 -6.14 -14.61
N GLY A 54 -0.27 -6.13 -14.82
CA GLY A 54 -0.95 -6.99 -15.81
C GLY A 54 -0.97 -8.48 -15.45
N ARG A 55 -0.64 -8.84 -14.20
CA ARG A 55 -0.65 -10.23 -13.71
C ARG A 55 -0.93 -10.32 -12.20
N PRO A 56 -1.28 -11.50 -11.67
CA PRO A 56 -1.34 -11.73 -10.23
C PRO A 56 0.02 -11.47 -9.55
N LEU A 57 -0.02 -11.00 -8.30
CA LEU A 57 1.18 -10.89 -7.45
C LEU A 57 1.52 -12.24 -6.83
N ALA A 58 2.81 -12.56 -6.74
CA ALA A 58 3.30 -13.61 -5.88
C ALA A 58 3.20 -13.21 -4.40
N GLU A 59 3.27 -14.17 -3.49
CA GLU A 59 3.22 -13.90 -2.05
C GLU A 59 4.31 -12.91 -1.56
N PRO A 60 5.59 -13.02 -1.98
CA PRO A 60 6.60 -12.04 -1.60
C PRO A 60 6.30 -10.62 -2.11
N GLU A 61 5.67 -10.51 -3.29
CA GLU A 61 5.29 -9.24 -3.89
C GLU A 61 4.15 -8.57 -3.13
N ARG A 62 3.15 -9.35 -2.68
CA ARG A 62 2.08 -8.84 -1.80
C ARG A 62 2.64 -8.26 -0.51
N ARG A 63 3.59 -8.95 0.12
CA ARG A 63 4.24 -8.47 1.36
C ARG A 63 4.98 -7.16 1.15
N VAL A 64 5.64 -6.98 0.01
CA VAL A 64 6.30 -5.70 -0.33
C VAL A 64 5.27 -4.57 -0.51
N VAL A 65 4.13 -4.83 -1.16
CA VAL A 65 3.04 -3.85 -1.26
C VAL A 65 2.52 -3.47 0.13
N TRP A 66 2.29 -4.44 1.00
CA TRP A 66 1.84 -4.18 2.37
C TRP A 66 2.86 -3.39 3.18
N ASP A 67 4.14 -3.75 3.14
CA ASP A 67 5.21 -3.02 3.84
C ASP A 67 5.31 -1.57 3.36
N ARG A 68 5.20 -1.31 2.05
CA ARG A 68 5.19 0.05 1.50
C ARG A 68 3.96 0.84 1.93
N LEU A 69 2.79 0.21 1.92
CA LEU A 69 1.55 0.86 2.36
C LEU A 69 1.60 1.20 3.86
N TRP A 70 2.01 0.25 4.69
CA TRP A 70 2.15 0.44 6.13
C TRP A 70 3.07 1.62 6.45
N ARG A 71 4.27 1.65 5.87
CA ARG A 71 5.21 2.77 6.09
C ARG A 71 4.67 4.13 5.65
N THR A 72 3.87 4.15 4.58
CA THR A 72 3.25 5.39 4.09
C THR A 72 2.20 5.88 5.08
N LEU A 73 1.33 4.98 5.56
CA LEU A 73 0.34 5.26 6.59
C LEU A 73 0.96 5.68 7.93
N GLU A 74 2.09 5.06 8.32
CA GLU A 74 2.85 5.51 9.50
C GLU A 74 3.37 6.93 9.34
N GLY A 75 3.75 7.34 8.13
CA GLY A 75 4.06 8.73 7.82
C GLY A 75 2.90 9.67 8.12
N GLU A 76 1.70 9.33 7.61
CA GLU A 76 0.48 10.11 7.89
C GLU A 76 0.21 10.21 9.39
N ARG A 77 0.37 9.12 10.15
CA ARG A 77 0.17 9.11 11.61
C ARG A 77 1.16 10.00 12.36
N LEU A 78 2.39 10.12 11.88
CA LEU A 78 3.37 11.02 12.46
C LEU A 78 3.06 12.49 12.15
N ASP A 79 2.49 12.77 10.98
CA ASP A 79 2.12 14.13 10.56
C ASP A 79 0.83 14.63 11.23
N HIS A 80 -0.05 13.72 11.70
CA HIS A 80 -1.30 14.03 12.41
C HIS A 80 -1.16 14.08 13.95
N GLY A 81 0.04 13.82 14.48
CA GLY A 81 0.33 13.78 15.93
C GLY A 81 0.80 15.11 16.52
#